data_AF-A0A962PJ07-F1
#
_entry.id   AF-A0A962PJ07-F1
#
_cell.length_a   1.000
_cell.length_b   1.000
_cell.length_c   1.000
_cell.angle_alpha   90.00
_cell.angle_beta   90.00
_cell.angle_gamma   90.00
#
_symmetry.space_group_name_H-M   'P 1'
#
loop_
_entity.id
_entity.type
_entity.pdbx_description
1 polymer ?
#
loop_
_entity_poly.entity_id
_entity_poly.type
_entity_poly.pdbx_seq_one_letter_code
_entity_poly.pdbx_strand_id
1 'polypeptide(L)'
;MASRLKKQRLSMNMTQAQLAERANVSLSVLRKFEQSGKISLESFVKLTFVLGLSERMLKAFQPQEQKPSSLEEIINEQPGRSRKRASNPRKK
;
A
#
# COMPACT_ATOMS: atom_id res chain seq x y z
N MET A 1 -1.65 5.13 -9.96
CA MET A 1 -0.36 4.73 -9.35
C MET A 1 0.79 4.61 -10.35
N ALA A 2 0.63 3.91 -11.48
CA ALA A 2 1.74 3.60 -12.39
C ALA A 2 2.53 4.83 -12.87
N SER A 3 1.86 5.93 -13.22
CA SER A 3 2.52 7.19 -13.59
C SER A 3 3.43 7.75 -12.49
N ARG A 4 3.06 7.61 -11.21
CA ARG A 4 3.87 8.05 -10.07
C ARG A 4 5.11 7.17 -9.87
N LEU A 5 4.95 5.84 -9.95
CA LEU A 5 6.10 4.92 -9.87
C LEU A 5 7.04 5.09 -11.06
N LYS A 6 6.50 5.32 -12.27
CA LYS A 6 7.31 5.65 -13.46
C LYS A 6 8.12 6.93 -13.26
N LYS A 7 7.50 8.00 -12.74
CA LYS A 7 8.21 9.25 -12.41
C LYS A 7 9.32 9.03 -11.39
N GLN A 8 9.06 8.25 -10.34
CA GLN A 8 10.07 7.88 -9.33
C GLN A 8 11.23 7.09 -9.95
N ARG A 9 10.94 6.12 -10.82
CA ARG A 9 11.97 5.36 -11.55
C ARG A 9 12.86 6.30 -12.37
N LEU A 10 12.25 7.24 -13.10
CA LEU A 10 12.96 8.20 -13.94
C LEU A 10 13.79 9.19 -13.11
N SER A 11 13.31 9.65 -11.95
CA SER A 11 14.11 10.51 -11.07
C SER A 11 15.32 9.80 -10.47
N MET A 12 15.30 8.46 -10.43
CA MET A 12 16.43 7.62 -10.04
C MET A 12 17.34 7.22 -11.23
N ASN A 13 17.11 7.78 -12.43
CA ASN A 13 17.85 7.46 -13.66
C ASN A 13 17.86 5.97 -14.03
N MET A 14 16.78 5.25 -13.71
CA MET A 14 16.67 3.81 -13.99
C MET A 14 15.89 3.55 -15.27
N THR A 15 16.40 2.68 -16.14
CA THR A 15 15.62 2.11 -17.24
C THR A 15 14.57 1.12 -16.71
N GLN A 16 13.61 0.75 -17.56
CA GLN A 16 12.67 -0.33 -17.22
C GLN A 16 13.41 -1.64 -16.95
N ALA A 17 14.43 -1.98 -17.75
CA ALA A 17 15.20 -3.21 -17.57
C ALA A 17 15.91 -3.23 -16.21
N GLN A 18 16.58 -2.13 -15.83
CA GLN A 18 17.26 -2.01 -14.54
C GLN A 18 16.31 -2.13 -13.35
N LEU A 19 15.11 -1.51 -13.42
CA LEU A 19 14.14 -1.65 -12.34
C LEU A 19 13.59 -3.08 -12.27
N ALA A 20 13.28 -3.68 -13.41
CA ALA A 20 12.76 -5.05 -13.48
C ALA A 20 13.76 -6.05 -12.87
N GLU A 21 15.03 -5.94 -13.25
CA GLU A 21 16.14 -6.74 -12.73
C GLU A 21 16.29 -6.57 -11.21
N ARG A 22 16.43 -5.33 -10.72
CA ARG A 22 16.61 -5.06 -9.28
C ARG A 22 15.41 -5.52 -8.44
N ALA A 23 14.20 -5.44 -8.98
CA ALA A 23 12.99 -5.86 -8.29
C ALA A 23 12.69 -7.37 -8.45
N ASN A 24 13.52 -8.11 -9.20
CA ASN A 24 13.27 -9.50 -9.55
C ASN A 24 11.85 -9.73 -10.11
N VAL A 25 11.49 -8.92 -11.11
CA VAL A 25 10.26 -9.02 -11.89
C VAL A 25 10.59 -9.03 -13.38
N SER A 26 9.77 -9.66 -14.21
CA SER A 26 10.03 -9.64 -15.65
C SER A 26 9.85 -8.23 -16.23
N LEU A 27 10.64 -7.90 -17.24
CA LEU A 27 10.50 -6.64 -17.98
C LEU A 27 9.09 -6.49 -18.59
N SER A 28 8.49 -7.60 -19.04
CA SER A 28 7.13 -7.59 -19.59
C SER A 28 6.09 -7.19 -18.55
N VAL A 29 6.23 -7.64 -17.29
CA VAL A 29 5.37 -7.24 -16.18
C VAL A 29 5.50 -5.74 -15.90
N LEU A 30 6.73 -5.21 -15.83
CA LEU A 30 6.94 -3.78 -15.59
C LEU A 30 6.38 -2.92 -16.74
N ARG A 31 6.59 -3.33 -18.01
CA ARG A 31 6.03 -2.64 -19.18
C ARG A 31 4.52 -2.60 -19.14
N LYS A 32 3.87 -3.75 -18.91
CA LYS A 32 2.41 -3.84 -18.79
C LYS A 32 1.90 -2.98 -17.66
N PHE A 33 2.59 -2.95 -16.51
CA PHE A 33 2.24 -2.09 -15.40
C PHE A 33 2.33 -0.61 -15.76
N GLU A 34 3.43 -0.15 -16.37
CA GLU A 34 3.60 1.25 -16.74
C GLU A 34 2.62 1.72 -17.83
N GLN A 35 2.15 0.82 -18.70
CA GLN A 35 1.19 1.11 -19.76
C GLN A 35 -0.27 1.04 -19.27
N SER A 36 -0.63 -0.02 -18.55
CA SER A 36 -2.03 -0.34 -18.21
C SER A 36 -2.40 -0.07 -16.75
N GLY A 37 -1.42 0.15 -15.88
CA GLY A 37 -1.61 0.24 -14.43
C GLY A 37 -1.84 -1.09 -13.71
N LYS A 38 -1.94 -2.22 -14.43
CA LYS A 38 -2.24 -3.54 -13.87
C LYS A 38 -0.95 -4.30 -13.52
N ILE A 39 -0.90 -4.87 -12.32
CA ILE A 39 0.21 -5.67 -11.78
C ILE A 39 -0.30 -6.54 -10.63
N SER A 40 0.41 -7.63 -10.29
CA SER A 40 0.15 -8.36 -9.03
C SER A 40 0.59 -7.53 -7.82
N LEU A 41 -0.01 -7.81 -6.65
CA LEU A 41 0.40 -7.16 -5.41
C LEU A 41 1.87 -7.44 -5.07
N GLU A 42 2.32 -8.69 -5.25
CA GLU A 42 3.71 -9.09 -5.00
C GLU A 42 4.70 -8.27 -5.83
N SER A 43 4.51 -8.22 -7.14
CA SER A 43 5.38 -7.45 -8.03
C SER A 43 5.29 -5.95 -7.74
N PHE A 44 4.12 -5.45 -7.34
CA PHE A 44 3.98 -4.06 -6.91
C PHE A 44 4.83 -3.77 -5.66
N VAL A 45 4.77 -4.62 -4.64
CA VAL A 45 5.58 -4.50 -3.42
C VAL A 45 7.08 -4.56 -3.75
N LYS A 46 7.51 -5.51 -4.59
CA LYS A 46 8.90 -5.60 -5.04
C LYS A 46 9.39 -4.29 -5.70
N LEU A 47 8.56 -3.70 -6.57
CA LEU A 47 8.88 -2.41 -7.19
C LEU A 47 8.95 -1.26 -6.18
N THR A 48 8.04 -1.19 -5.20
CA THR A 48 8.06 -0.11 -4.20
C THR A 48 9.27 -0.20 -3.27
N PHE A 49 9.76 -1.41 -2.98
CA PHE A 49 11.01 -1.60 -2.24
C PHE A 49 12.21 -1.00 -2.97
N VAL A 50 12.42 -1.34 -4.25
CA VAL A 50 13.56 -0.81 -5.03
C VAL A 50 13.47 0.70 -5.24
N LEU A 51 12.24 1.23 -5.36
CA LEU A 51 12.00 2.68 -5.54
C LEU A 51 12.07 3.50 -4.25
N GLY A 52 12.35 2.88 -3.09
CA GLY A 52 12.42 3.56 -1.79
C GLY A 52 11.05 4.06 -1.30
N LEU A 53 9.96 3.42 -1.72
CA LEU A 53 8.59 3.81 -1.40
C LEU A 53 7.93 2.90 -0.35
N SER A 54 8.64 1.89 0.16
CA SER A 54 8.14 0.90 1.12
C SER A 54 7.61 1.55 2.41
N GLU A 55 8.36 2.46 3.03
CA GLU A 55 7.92 3.14 4.25
C GLU A 55 6.65 3.98 4.03
N ARG A 56 6.59 4.70 2.91
CA ARG A 56 5.41 5.50 2.56
C ARG A 56 4.20 4.62 2.31
N MET A 57 4.41 3.44 1.72
CA MET A 57 3.36 2.44 1.53
C MET A 57 2.88 1.92 2.89
N LEU A 58 3.78 1.58 3.82
CA LEU A 58 3.41 1.13 5.17
C LEU A 58 2.63 2.21 5.93
N LYS A 59 3.06 3.47 5.87
CA LYS A 59 2.33 4.62 6.46
C LYS A 59 0.93 4.76 5.89
N ALA A 60 0.73 4.50 4.59
CA ALA A 60 -0.59 4.57 3.97
C ALA A 60 -1.55 3.47 4.44
N PHE A 61 -1.03 2.37 5.01
CA PHE A 61 -1.85 1.29 5.59
C PHE A 61 -2.07 1.42 7.09
N GLN A 62 -1.48 2.44 7.74
CA GLN A 62 -1.75 2.67 9.14
C GLN A 62 -3.24 3.04 9.32
N PRO A 63 -3.91 2.50 10.36
CA PRO A 63 -5.25 2.93 10.70
C PRO A 63 -5.25 4.45 10.84
N GLN A 64 -6.20 5.13 10.20
CA GLN A 64 -6.42 6.53 10.50
C GLN A 64 -6.88 6.62 11.95
N GLU A 65 -6.13 7.35 12.76
CA GLU A 65 -6.60 7.79 14.07
C GLU A 65 -7.87 8.61 13.82
N GLN A 66 -9.00 8.03 14.18
CA GLN A 66 -10.27 8.74 14.17
C GLN A 66 -10.17 9.77 15.27
N LYS A 67 -9.93 11.04 14.90
CA LYS A 67 -10.07 12.12 15.87
C LYS A 67 -11.56 12.21 16.22
N PRO A 68 -11.91 12.26 17.52
CA PRO A 68 -13.28 12.47 17.91
C PRO A 68 -13.76 13.79 17.33
N SER A 69 -14.90 13.72 16.65
CA SER A 69 -15.52 14.82 15.92
C SER A 69 -16.35 15.74 16.82
N SER A 70 -16.59 15.32 18.07
CA SER A 70 -17.35 16.08 19.06
C SER A 70 -16.80 15.89 20.48
N LEU A 71 -17.13 16.83 21.37
CA LEU A 71 -16.80 16.74 22.80
C LEU A 71 -17.49 15.55 23.48
N GLU A 72 -18.70 15.19 23.03
CA GLU A 72 -19.41 14.01 23.52
C GLU A 72 -18.70 12.71 23.16
N GLU A 73 -18.06 12.62 21.98
CA GLU A 73 -17.25 11.47 21.59
C GLU A 73 -16.00 11.35 22.47
N ILE A 74 -15.37 12.47 22.85
CA ILE A 74 -14.22 12.49 23.78
C ILE A 74 -14.64 12.00 25.17
N ILE A 75 -15.79 12.44 25.67
CA ILE A 75 -16.30 12.05 27.00
C ILE A 75 -16.70 10.57 27.02
N ASN A 76 -17.23 10.06 25.91
CA ASN A 76 -17.67 8.68 25.77
C ASN A 76 -16.56 7.72 25.29
N GLU A 77 -15.37 8.22 24.95
CA GLU A 77 -14.20 7.41 24.60
C GLU A 77 -13.73 6.62 25.83
N GLN A 78 -14.27 5.40 25.96
CA GLN A 78 -13.77 4.41 26.90
C GLN A 78 -12.43 3.86 26.38
N PRO A 79 -11.36 3.84 27.19
CA PRO A 79 -10.08 3.29 26.75
C PRO A 79 -10.24 1.80 26.42
N GLY A 80 -10.02 1.44 25.14
CA GLY A 80 -9.68 0.06 24.77
C GLY A 80 -10.79 -0.87 24.25
N ARG A 81 -11.91 -0.39 23.67
CA ARG A 81 -12.78 -1.29 22.89
C ARG A 81 -12.26 -1.50 21.46
N SER A 82 -11.27 -2.36 21.32
CA SER A 82 -11.00 -2.99 20.02
C SER A 82 -12.28 -3.68 19.54
N ARG A 83 -12.81 -3.34 18.37
CA ARG A 83 -13.96 -4.03 17.77
C ARG A 83 -13.67 -5.54 17.74
N LYS A 84 -14.38 -6.32 18.57
CA LYS A 84 -14.34 -7.78 18.49
C LYS A 84 -15.23 -8.21 17.32
N ARG A 85 -14.69 -9.09 16.47
CA ARG A 85 -15.39 -9.66 15.31
C ARG A 85 -16.75 -10.20 15.77
N ALA A 86 -17.82 -9.92 15.02
CA ALA A 86 -19.13 -10.50 15.32
C ALA A 86 -19.02 -12.02 15.34
N SER A 87 -19.22 -12.64 16.50
CA SER A 87 -19.30 -14.09 16.62
C SER A 87 -20.68 -14.52 16.11
N ASN A 88 -20.72 -15.28 15.01
CA ASN A 88 -21.95 -15.88 14.54
C ASN A 88 -22.33 -17.01 15.52
N PRO A 89 -23.44 -16.96 16.27
CA PRO A 89 -23.84 -18.07 17.12
C PRO A 89 -24.23 -19.24 16.20
N ARG A 90 -23.49 -20.35 16.26
CA ARG A 90 -23.89 -21.60 15.61
C ARG A 90 -25.23 -22.04 16.22
N LYS A 91 -26.32 -22.00 15.45
CA LYS A 91 -27.57 -22.66 15.81
C LYS A 91 -27.31 -24.17 15.91
N LYS A 92 -27.62 -24.75 17.07
CA LYS A 92 -27.82 -26.19 17.24
C LYS A 92 -29.23 -26.55 16.79
#